data_AF-A0AA97H412-F1
#
_entry.id   AF-A0AA97H412-F1
#
_cell.length_a   1.000
_cell.length_b   1.000
_cell.length_c   1.000
_cell.angle_alpha   90.00
_cell.angle_beta   90.00
_cell.angle_gamma   90.00
#
_symmetry.space_group_name_H-M   'P 1'
#
loop_
_entity.id
_entity.type
_entity.pdbx_description
1 polymer ?
#
loop_
_entity_poly.entity_id
_entity_poly.type
_entity_poly.pdbx_seq_one_letter_code
_entity_poly.pdbx_strand_id
1 'polypeptide(L)' 'MLKDVIKEEREEQDLSLSELARRCGHAVSTLHAIENGDNTNPSYRTIADICAALGLSLDELEQRIQKNKSDKLSQ' A
#
# COMPACT_ATOMS: atom_id res chain seq x y z
N MET A 1 6.58 4.54 -5.53
CA MET A 1 6.62 3.04 -5.58
C MET A 1 5.39 2.51 -4.85
N LEU A 2 5.02 1.22 -4.99
CA LEU A 2 3.86 0.62 -4.29
C LEU A 2 3.87 0.92 -2.79
N LYS A 3 5.04 0.78 -2.15
CA LYS A 3 5.24 1.08 -0.73
C LYS A 3 4.91 2.51 -0.33
N ASP A 4 5.22 3.48 -1.18
CA ASP A 4 4.99 4.91 -0.90
C ASP A 4 3.48 5.19 -0.92
N VAL A 5 2.76 4.65 -1.92
CA VAL A 5 1.30 4.84 -2.05
C VAL A 5 0.53 4.20 -0.90
N ILE A 6 0.91 2.98 -0.49
CA ILE A 6 0.26 2.32 0.66
C ILE A 6 0.50 3.12 1.94
N LYS A 7 1.73 3.60 2.14
CA LYS A 7 2.09 4.40 3.31
C LYS A 7 1.34 5.73 3.36
N GLU A 8 1.31 6.46 2.24
CA GLU A 8 0.60 7.73 2.10
C GLU A 8 -0.88 7.55 2.43
N GLU A 9 -1.56 6.59 1.81
CA GLU A 9 -2.99 6.35 2.07
C GLU A 9 -3.25 5.94 3.53
N ARG A 10 -2.38 5.10 4.09
CA ARG A 10 -2.48 4.69 5.49
C ARG A 10 -2.39 5.91 6.42
N GLU A 11 -1.48 6.84 6.13
CA GLU A 11 -1.27 8.06 6.91
C GLU A 11 -2.41 9.07 6.69
N GLU A 12 -2.97 9.18 5.48
CA GLU A 12 -4.16 10.01 5.19
C GLU A 12 -5.40 9.55 5.98
N GLN A 13 -5.50 8.25 6.27
CA GLN A 13 -6.58 7.67 7.06
C GLN A 13 -6.28 7.59 8.57
N ASP A 14 -5.17 8.17 9.05
CA ASP A 14 -4.72 8.11 10.46
C ASP A 14 -4.59 6.67 10.99
N LEU A 15 -4.25 5.72 10.10
CA LEU A 15 -4.12 4.31 10.45
C LEU A 15 -2.69 3.98 10.88
N SER A 16 -2.56 3.25 11.99
CA SER A 16 -1.28 2.62 12.32
C SER A 16 -1.02 1.39 11.43
N LEU A 17 0.24 1.02 11.26
CA LEU A 17 0.64 -0.17 10.49
C LEU A 17 0.01 -1.45 11.05
N SER A 18 -0.10 -1.56 12.38
CA SER A 18 -0.79 -2.66 13.06
C SER A 18 -2.29 -2.69 12.81
N GLU A 19 -2.93 -1.51 12.74
CA GLU A 19 -4.35 -1.40 12.45
C GLU A 19 -4.65 -1.76 11.00
N LEU A 20 -3.84 -1.27 10.05
CA LEU A 20 -3.94 -1.68 8.65
C LEU A 20 -3.78 -3.19 8.52
N ALA A 21 -2.75 -3.77 9.13
CA ALA A 21 -2.49 -5.21 9.11
C ALA A 21 -3.69 -6.02 9.64
N ARG A 22 -4.29 -5.58 10.74
CA ARG A 22 -5.48 -6.20 11.31
C ARG A 22 -6.67 -6.13 10.36
N ARG A 23 -6.89 -5.00 9.67
CA ARG A 23 -7.99 -4.82 8.71
C ARG A 23 -7.85 -5.68 7.46
N CYS A 24 -6.65 -5.80 6.91
CA CYS A 24 -6.41 -6.66 5.76
C CYS A 24 -6.21 -8.15 6.13
N GLY A 25 -6.19 -8.48 7.43
CA GLY A 25 -6.08 -9.87 7.89
C GLY A 25 -4.69 -10.47 7.71
N HIS A 26 -3.66 -9.64 7.61
CA HIS A 26 -2.26 -10.04 7.47
C HIS A 26 -1.46 -9.75 8.74
N ALA A 27 -0.30 -10.40 8.87
CA ALA A 27 0.60 -10.10 9.98
C ALA A 27 1.21 -8.70 9.82
N VAL A 28 1.44 -8.01 10.95
CA VAL A 28 2.11 -6.69 10.97
C VAL A 28 3.47 -6.74 10.27
N SER A 29 4.20 -7.86 10.43
CA SER A 29 5.48 -8.09 9.75
C SER A 29 5.36 -8.13 8.22
N THR A 30 4.24 -8.63 7.68
CA THR A 30 3.98 -8.66 6.24
C THR A 30 3.79 -7.25 5.70
N LEU A 31 2.99 -6.41 6.37
CA LEU A 31 2.80 -5.02 5.95
C LEU A 31 4.08 -4.21 6.10
N HIS A 32 4.82 -4.43 7.18
CA HIS A 32 6.10 -3.79 7.40
C HIS A 32 7.10 -4.12 6.28
N ALA A 33 7.18 -5.38 5.85
CA ALA A 33 8.01 -5.78 4.72
C ALA A 33 7.56 -5.11 3.41
N ILE A 34 6.26 -4.90 3.20
CA ILE A 34 5.73 -4.20 2.02
C ILE A 34 6.06 -2.70 2.08
N GLU A 35 5.80 -2.03 3.20
CA GLU A 35 6.05 -0.58 3.37
C GLU A 35 7.56 -0.25 3.38
N ASN A 36 8.43 -1.13 3.86
CA ASN A 36 9.88 -0.94 3.76
C ASN A 36 10.42 -1.27 2.36
N GLY A 37 9.69 -2.07 1.58
CA GLY A 37 10.13 -2.56 0.28
C GLY A 37 11.03 -3.80 0.35
N ASP A 38 11.00 -4.52 1.47
CA ASP A 38 11.58 -5.88 1.56
C ASP A 38 10.73 -6.87 0.74
N ASN A 39 9.42 -6.63 0.65
CA ASN A 39 8.49 -7.37 -0.19
C ASN A 39 7.96 -6.48 -1.32
N THR A 40 8.72 -6.43 -2.41
CA THR A 40 8.41 -5.61 -3.60
C THR A 40 7.37 -6.21 -4.53
N ASN A 41 7.09 -7.51 -4.42
CA ASN A 41 6.12 -8.21 -5.25
C ASN A 41 5.14 -9.03 -4.39
N PRO A 42 4.29 -8.36 -3.60
CA PRO A 42 3.24 -9.04 -2.83
C PRO A 42 2.28 -9.75 -3.79
N SER A 43 1.67 -10.83 -3.28
CA SER A 43 0.67 -11.56 -4.07
C SER A 43 -0.53 -10.68 -4.40
N TYR A 44 -1.21 -10.96 -5.51
CA TYR A 44 -2.46 -10.29 -5.88
C TYR A 44 -3.46 -10.26 -4.72
N ARG A 45 -3.57 -11.36 -3.96
CA ARG A 45 -4.46 -11.47 -2.81
C ARG A 45 -4.12 -10.44 -1.73
N THR A 46 -2.83 -10.32 -1.42
CA THR A 46 -2.34 -9.32 -0.45
C THR A 46 -2.65 -7.90 -0.90
N ILE A 47 -2.46 -7.59 -2.19
CA ILE A 47 -2.79 -6.27 -2.74
C ILE A 47 -4.30 -6.01 -2.63
N ALA A 48 -5.12 -6.98 -3.02
CA ALA A 48 -6.58 -6.88 -2.95
C ALA A 48 -7.07 -6.68 -1.50
N ASP A 49 -6.50 -7.39 -0.52
CA ASP A 49 -6.85 -7.25 0.90
C ASP A 49 -6.44 -5.86 1.43
N ILE A 50 -5.29 -5.33 1.03
CA ILE A 50 -4.83 -3.97 1.38
C ILE A 50 -5.75 -2.92 0.77
N CYS A 51 -6.06 -3.05 -0.53
CA CYS A 51 -7.03 -2.20 -1.23
C CYS A 51 -8.38 -2.20 -0.50
N ALA A 52 -8.91 -3.37 -0.16
CA ALA A 52 -10.17 -3.49 0.56
C ALA A 52 -10.11 -2.83 1.96
N ALA A 53 -8.99 -2.97 2.68
CA ALA A 53 -8.81 -2.36 3.99
C ALA A 53 -8.69 -0.83 3.94
N LEU A 54 -8.13 -0.30 2.85
CA LEU A 54 -8.00 1.14 2.58
C LEU A 54 -9.22 1.72 1.87
N GLY A 55 -10.19 0.89 1.45
CA GLY A 55 -11.35 1.35 0.68
C GLY A 55 -11.00 1.82 -0.74
N LEU A 56 -9.89 1.34 -1.30
CA LEU A 56 -9.42 1.68 -2.64
C LEU A 56 -9.72 0.57 -3.63
N SER A 57 -9.98 0.96 -4.88
CA SER A 57 -9.98 0.03 -6.01
C SER A 57 -8.55 -0.27 -6.48
N LEU A 58 -8.35 -1.43 -7.10
CA LEU A 58 -7.07 -1.79 -7.73
C LEU A 58 -6.67 -0.77 -8.82
N ASP A 59 -7.64 -0.26 -9.57
CA ASP A 59 -7.41 0.76 -10.60
C ASP A 59 -6.89 2.07 -9.98
N GLU A 60 -7.51 2.53 -8.89
CA GLU A 60 -7.07 3.74 -8.16
C GLU A 60 -5.66 3.58 -7.59
N LEU A 61 -5.36 2.41 -7.03
CA LEU A 61 -4.02 2.08 -6.57
C LEU A 61 -3.00 2.16 -7.72
N GLU A 62 -3.30 1.55 -8.87
CA GLU A 62 -2.40 1.54 -10.02
C GLU A 62 -2.20 2.96 -10.58
N GLN A 63 -3.27 3.75 -10.72
CA GLN A 63 -3.19 5.14 -11.15
C GLN A 63 -2.28 5.96 -10.24
N ARG A 64 -2.40 5.79 -8.91
CA ARG A 64 -1.55 6.47 -7.95
C ARG A 64 -0.10 6.03 -8.04
N ILE A 65 0.16 4.73 -8.21
CA ILE A 65 1.53 4.21 -8.42
C ILE A 65 2.17 4.86 -9.66
N GLN A 66 1.41 4.99 -10.75
CA GLN A 66 1.89 5.60 -12.00
C GLN A 66 2.12 7.11 -11.84
N LYS A 67 1.19 7.83 -11.19
CA LYS A 67 1.33 9.26 -10.91
C LYS A 67 2.58 9.56 -10.09
N ASN A 68 2.78 8.83 -8.99
CA ASN A 68 3.96 8.94 -8.13
C ASN A 68 5.28 8.65 -8.89
N LYS A 69 5.23 7.83 -9.95
CA LYS A 69 6.37 7.55 -10.84
C LYS A 69 6.64 8.70 -11.81
N SER A 70 5.61 9.34 -12.35
CA SER A 70 5.72 10.52 -13.23
C SER A 70 6.21 11.75 -12.49
N ASP A 71 5.77 11.97 -11.25
CA ASP A 71 6.21 13.09 -10.41
C ASP A 71 7.70 12.97 -10.05
N LYS A 72 8.19 11.76 -9.75
CA LYS A 72 9.62 11.53 -9.46
C LYS A 72 10.53 11.52 -10.69
N LEU A 73 9.99 11.35 -11.90
CA LEU A 73 10.77 11.41 -13.14
C LEU A 73 10.92 12.85 -13.69
N SER A 74 10.14 13.78 -13.13
CA SER A 74 10.14 15.20 -13.49
C SER A 74 10.99 16.06 -12.52
N GLN A 75 11.69 15.43 -11.57
CA GLN A 75 12.62 16.05 -10.63
C GLN A 75 14.06 15.60 -10.87
#